data_AF-A0A535BNA0-F1
#
_entry.id   AF-A0A535BNA0-F1
#
_cell.length_a   1.000
_cell.length_b   1.000
_cell.length_c   1.000
_cell.angle_alpha   90.00
_cell.angle_beta   90.00
_cell.angle_gamma   90.00
#
_symmetry.space_group_name_H-M   'P 1'
#
loop_
_entity.id
_entity.type
_entity.pdbx_description
1 polymer ?
#
loop_
_entity_poly.entity_id
_entity_poly.type
_entity_poly.pdbx_seq_one_letter_code
_entity_poly.pdbx_strand_id
1 'polypeptide(L)'
;MKKLTPEARALAQALLDHHKQVSSLESDQKRNLDSCLIAYGDLCERAGVPHLNPTVGTFLREIAEWCHDNGWPPLNALAVNHETRTPGHGYDNAPGCSLKNWRQEVESCINFNRYPATVS
;
A
#
# COMPACT_ATOMS: atom_id res chain seq x y z
N MET A 1 -13.15 -10.58 -10.50
CA MET A 1 -12.62 -9.56 -9.57
C MET A 1 -13.15 -9.86 -8.17
N LYS A 2 -12.25 -10.16 -7.24
CA LYS A 2 -12.60 -10.29 -5.83
C LYS A 2 -13.10 -8.94 -5.30
N LYS A 3 -14.20 -8.94 -4.55
CA LYS A 3 -14.62 -7.75 -3.79
C LYS A 3 -13.83 -7.71 -2.49
N LEU A 4 -13.22 -6.57 -2.19
CA LEU A 4 -12.53 -6.34 -0.92
C LEU A 4 -13.53 -6.39 0.23
N THR A 5 -13.08 -6.92 1.38
CA THR A 5 -13.79 -6.73 2.66
C THR A 5 -13.92 -5.24 3.00
N PRO A 6 -14.90 -4.82 3.81
CA PRO A 6 -15.06 -3.41 4.21
C PRO A 6 -13.79 -2.80 4.80
N GLU A 7 -13.07 -3.55 5.63
CA GLU A 7 -11.81 -3.16 6.26
C GLU A 7 -10.70 -3.00 5.22
N ALA A 8 -10.52 -3.98 4.33
CA ALA A 8 -9.55 -3.90 3.25
C ALA A 8 -9.86 -2.76 2.27
N ARG A 9 -11.15 -2.47 2.04
CA ARG A 9 -11.59 -1.32 1.24
C ARG A 9 -11.20 0.01 1.90
N ALA A 10 -11.43 0.17 3.20
CA ALA A 10 -11.06 1.38 3.92
C ALA A 10 -9.54 1.62 3.88
N LEU A 11 -8.75 0.57 4.12
CA LEU A 11 -7.29 0.61 4.04
C LEU A 11 -6.79 0.88 2.61
N ALA A 12 -7.40 0.25 1.60
CA ALA A 12 -7.07 0.51 0.20
C ALA A 12 -7.35 1.95 -0.20
N GLN A 13 -8.49 2.52 0.25
CA GLN A 13 -8.81 3.92 -0.01
C GLN A 13 -7.77 4.85 0.63
N ALA A 14 -7.39 4.61 1.89
CA ALA A 14 -6.36 5.38 2.57
C ALA A 14 -4.99 5.28 1.86
N LEU A 15 -4.63 4.10 1.33
CA LEU A 15 -3.42 3.94 0.53
C LEU A 15 -3.48 4.67 -0.81
N LEU A 16 -4.63 4.67 -1.50
CA LEU A 16 -4.81 5.42 -2.75
C LEU A 16 -4.66 6.93 -2.51
N ASP A 17 -5.22 7.43 -1.42
CA ASP A 17 -5.14 8.84 -1.08
C ASP A 17 -3.72 9.23 -0.65
N HIS A 18 -3.03 8.36 0.09
CA HIS A 18 -1.59 8.52 0.36
C HIS A 18 -0.76 8.53 -0.94
N HIS A 19 -1.00 7.58 -1.85
CA HIS A 19 -0.34 7.51 -3.15
C HIS A 19 -0.52 8.81 -3.95
N LYS A 20 -1.76 9.35 -4.03
CA LYS A 20 -2.02 10.63 -4.70
C LYS A 20 -1.25 11.78 -4.09
N GLN A 21 -1.18 11.85 -2.76
CA GLN A 21 -0.42 12.87 -2.05
C GLN A 21 1.06 12.82 -2.43
N VAL A 22 1.69 11.64 -2.31
CA VAL A 22 3.14 11.51 -2.50
C VAL A 22 3.56 11.54 -3.97
N SER A 23 2.67 11.15 -4.90
CA SER A 23 2.93 11.23 -6.35
C SER A 23 2.82 12.66 -6.89
N SER A 24 2.15 13.55 -6.15
CA SER A 24 2.03 14.98 -6.51
C SER A 24 3.23 15.82 -6.08
N LEU A 25 4.12 15.27 -5.26
CA LEU A 25 5.36 15.93 -4.85
C LEU A 25 6.34 15.93 -6.04
N GLU A 26 6.63 17.13 -6.56
CA GLU A 26 7.40 17.40 -7.78
C GLU A 26 8.71 16.60 -7.89
N SER A 27 9.05 16.21 -9.12
CA SER A 27 10.12 15.25 -9.48
C SER A 27 11.55 15.82 -9.45
N ASP A 28 11.76 17.04 -8.96
CA ASP A 28 13.03 17.79 -9.10
C ASP A 28 14.13 17.37 -8.11
N GLN A 29 13.78 16.58 -7.09
CA GLN A 29 14.75 15.85 -6.28
C GLN A 29 14.40 14.37 -6.35
N LYS A 30 15.42 13.53 -6.57
CA LYS A 30 15.36 12.07 -6.54
C LYS A 30 14.42 11.65 -5.41
N ARG A 31 13.17 11.26 -5.73
CA ARG A 31 12.10 11.08 -4.73
C ARG A 31 12.65 10.21 -3.61
N ASN A 32 12.67 10.75 -2.40
CA ASN A 32 13.08 9.97 -1.26
C ASN A 32 11.99 8.91 -1.02
N LEU A 33 12.23 7.66 -1.42
CA LEU A 33 11.25 6.58 -1.30
C LEU A 33 10.72 6.45 0.13
N ASP A 34 11.56 6.74 1.13
CA ASP A 34 11.18 6.68 2.53
C ASP A 34 10.05 7.67 2.88
N SER A 35 9.95 8.79 2.15
CA SER A 35 8.86 9.77 2.32
C SER A 35 7.55 9.34 1.68
N CYS A 36 7.58 8.32 0.82
CA CYS A 36 6.42 7.73 0.17
C CYS A 36 5.84 6.52 0.93
N LEU A 37 6.42 6.18 2.10
CA LEU A 37 5.99 5.07 2.93
C LEU A 37 5.07 5.55 4.04
N ILE A 38 4.10 4.70 4.41
CA ILE A 38 3.20 4.91 5.54
C ILE A 38 3.32 3.75 6.54
N ALA A 39 3.39 4.08 7.83
CA ALA A 39 3.43 3.05 8.86
C ALA A 39 2.04 2.38 9.01
N TYR A 40 2.00 1.11 9.42
CA TYR A 40 0.75 0.38 9.65
C TYR A 40 -0.22 1.10 10.60
N GLY A 41 0.30 1.64 11.71
CA GLY A 41 -0.51 2.42 12.65
C GLY A 41 -1.15 3.63 11.98
N ASP A 42 -0.35 4.46 11.30
CA ASP A 42 -0.83 5.65 10.60
C ASP A 42 -1.82 5.32 9.49
N LEU A 43 -1.61 4.21 8.78
CA LEU A 43 -2.53 3.73 7.76
C LEU A 43 -3.89 3.36 8.37
N CYS A 44 -3.89 2.60 9.46
CA CYS A 44 -5.11 2.22 10.17
C CYS A 44 -5.85 3.44 10.74
N GLU A 45 -5.12 4.42 11.27
CA GLU A 45 -5.69 5.70 11.74
C GLU A 45 -6.35 6.47 10.59
N ARG A 46 -5.64 6.65 9.46
CA ARG A 46 -6.19 7.33 8.27
C ARG A 46 -7.41 6.62 7.69
N ALA A 47 -7.45 5.30 7.79
CA ALA A 47 -8.58 4.49 7.34
C ALA A 47 -9.75 4.46 8.35
N GLY A 48 -9.61 5.08 9.53
CA GLY A 48 -10.65 5.09 10.57
C GLY A 48 -10.82 3.74 11.29
N VAL A 49 -9.80 2.87 11.23
CA VAL A 49 -9.81 1.50 11.78
C VAL A 49 -8.56 1.21 12.62
N PRO A 50 -8.23 2.04 13.62
CA PRO A 50 -6.99 1.91 14.40
C PRO A 50 -6.85 0.56 15.12
N HIS A 51 -7.97 -0.04 15.52
CA HIS A 51 -8.04 -1.34 16.18
C HIS A 51 -7.52 -2.50 15.31
N LEU A 52 -7.37 -2.32 13.99
CA LEU A 52 -6.87 -3.35 13.07
C LEU A 52 -5.35 -3.40 12.96
N ASN A 53 -4.60 -2.46 13.56
CA ASN A 53 -3.14 -2.44 13.44
C ASN A 53 -2.45 -3.80 13.73
N PRO A 54 -2.84 -4.57 14.78
CA PRO A 54 -2.23 -5.88 15.04
C PRO A 54 -2.50 -6.95 13.97
N THR A 55 -3.57 -6.78 13.17
CA THR A 55 -4.04 -7.78 12.18
C THR A 55 -4.06 -7.24 10.75
N VAL A 56 -3.50 -6.05 10.52
CA VAL A 56 -3.57 -5.31 9.26
C VAL A 56 -3.04 -6.11 8.06
N GLY A 57 -2.06 -6.99 8.29
CA GLY A 57 -1.44 -7.83 7.25
C GLY A 57 -2.44 -8.68 6.46
N THR A 58 -3.49 -9.19 7.11
CA THR A 58 -4.55 -9.97 6.44
C THR A 58 -5.25 -9.13 5.37
N PHE A 59 -5.59 -7.89 5.70
CA PHE A 59 -6.27 -6.97 4.78
C PHE A 59 -5.32 -6.44 3.71
N LEU A 60 -4.06 -6.18 4.04
CA LEU A 60 -3.04 -5.78 3.06
C LEU A 60 -2.81 -6.85 1.98
N ARG A 61 -2.92 -8.13 2.33
CA ARG A 61 -2.89 -9.22 1.35
C ARG A 61 -4.09 -9.16 0.40
N GLU A 62 -5.30 -8.90 0.89
CA GLU A 62 -6.47 -8.73 0.03
C GLU A 62 -6.29 -7.57 -0.96
N ILE A 63 -5.66 -6.48 -0.53
CA ILE A 63 -5.35 -5.34 -1.39
C ILE A 63 -4.36 -5.73 -2.48
N ALA A 64 -3.31 -6.49 -2.15
CA ALA A 64 -2.37 -7.02 -3.14
C ALA A 64 -3.06 -7.94 -4.17
N GLU A 65 -3.93 -8.84 -3.70
CA GLU A 65 -4.77 -9.68 -4.57
C GLU A 65 -5.63 -8.83 -5.51
N TRP A 66 -6.26 -7.76 -5.00
CA TRP A 66 -7.04 -6.83 -5.81
C TRP A 66 -6.19 -6.07 -6.84
N CYS A 67 -5.00 -5.59 -6.47
CA CYS A 67 -4.08 -4.97 -7.43
C CYS A 67 -3.64 -5.96 -8.52
N HIS A 68 -3.29 -7.19 -8.12
CA HIS A 68 -2.85 -8.25 -9.01
C HIS A 68 -3.93 -8.63 -10.03
N ASP A 69 -5.18 -8.83 -9.58
CA ASP A 69 -6.34 -9.12 -10.44
C ASP A 69 -6.56 -8.07 -11.54
N ASN A 70 -6.13 -6.82 -11.30
CA ASN A 70 -6.25 -5.72 -12.25
C ASN A 70 -4.95 -5.42 -13.02
N GLY A 71 -3.87 -6.18 -12.79
CA GLY A 71 -2.57 -5.96 -13.41
C GLY A 71 -1.87 -4.69 -12.95
N TRP A 72 -2.13 -4.24 -11.72
CA TRP A 72 -1.50 -3.06 -11.12
C TRP A 72 -0.34 -3.44 -10.20
N PRO A 73 0.60 -2.51 -9.94
CA PRO A 73 1.59 -2.70 -8.88
C PRO A 73 0.90 -2.89 -7.51
N PRO A 74 1.55 -3.59 -6.57
CA PRO A 74 0.95 -3.96 -5.30
C PRO A 74 0.89 -2.75 -4.35
N LEU A 75 -0.26 -2.07 -4.25
CA LEU A 75 -0.41 -0.84 -3.48
C LEU A 75 -0.04 -0.98 -1.99
N ASN A 76 -0.16 -2.18 -1.42
CA ASN A 76 0.28 -2.50 -0.07
C ASN A 76 1.81 -2.39 0.12
N ALA A 77 2.62 -2.27 -0.95
CA ALA A 77 4.06 -2.00 -0.89
C ALA A 77 4.39 -0.68 -0.16
N LEU A 78 3.48 0.29 -0.16
CA LEU A 78 3.67 1.57 0.52
C LEU A 78 3.56 1.44 2.05
N ALA A 79 2.98 0.35 2.56
CA ALA A 79 2.72 0.14 3.97
C ALA A 79 3.85 -0.64 4.66
N VAL A 80 4.43 -0.07 5.72
CA VAL A 80 5.58 -0.64 6.42
C VAL A 80 5.40 -0.70 7.93
N ASN A 81 6.22 -1.52 8.57
CA ASN A 81 6.39 -1.47 10.01
C ASN A 81 7.10 -0.17 10.41
N HIS A 82 6.66 0.46 11.49
CA HIS A 82 7.15 1.75 11.96
C HIS A 82 8.65 1.73 12.32
N GLU A 83 9.11 0.67 13.00
CA GLU A 83 10.49 0.58 13.52
C GLU A 83 11.48 0.17 12.43
N THR A 84 11.17 -0.92 11.72
CA THR A 84 12.07 -1.51 10.71
C THR A 84 12.03 -0.78 9.38
N ARG A 85 10.97 0.01 9.13
CA ARG A 85 10.73 0.73 7.87
C ARG A 85 10.66 -0.20 6.66
N THR A 86 10.36 -1.48 6.87
CA THR A 86 10.15 -2.49 5.84
C THR A 86 8.77 -3.16 6.00
N PRO A 87 8.25 -3.84 4.98
CA PRO A 87 7.05 -4.64 5.12
C PRO A 87 7.22 -5.73 6.19
N GLY A 88 6.13 -6.02 6.89
CA GLY A 88 6.07 -7.02 7.94
C GLY A 88 5.96 -8.45 7.40
N HIS A 89 5.91 -9.39 8.35
CA HIS A 89 5.77 -10.80 8.05
C HIS A 89 4.51 -11.08 7.20
N GLY A 90 4.68 -11.85 6.11
CA GLY A 90 3.61 -12.22 5.20
C GLY A 90 3.57 -11.42 3.89
N TYR A 91 4.37 -10.36 3.75
CA TYR A 91 4.46 -9.59 2.50
C TYR A 91 4.84 -10.45 1.29
N ASP A 92 5.88 -11.29 1.41
CA ASP A 92 6.32 -12.23 0.36
C ASP A 92 5.26 -13.25 -0.09
N ASN A 93 4.23 -13.48 0.74
CA ASN A 93 3.18 -14.44 0.44
C ASN A 93 1.99 -13.79 -0.30
N ALA A 94 2.00 -12.47 -0.47
CA ALA A 94 0.97 -11.74 -1.19
C ALA A 94 1.26 -11.72 -2.70
N PRO A 95 0.24 -11.82 -3.58
CA PRO A 95 0.46 -11.81 -5.02
C PRO A 95 1.15 -10.55 -5.51
N GLY A 96 2.18 -10.72 -6.35
CA GLY A 96 2.94 -9.60 -6.91
C GLY A 96 3.88 -8.90 -5.93
N CYS A 97 4.03 -9.42 -4.70
CA CYS A 97 4.91 -8.86 -3.68
C CYS A 97 6.16 -9.72 -3.48
N SER A 98 7.31 -9.08 -3.34
CA SER A 98 8.55 -9.72 -2.92
C SER A 98 9.37 -8.78 -2.07
N LEU A 99 9.71 -9.19 -0.84
CA LEU A 99 10.58 -8.43 0.05
C LEU A 99 11.95 -8.14 -0.57
N LYS A 100 12.45 -9.04 -1.44
CA LYS A 100 13.68 -8.83 -2.22
C LYS A 100 13.55 -7.67 -3.21
N ASN A 101 12.39 -7.52 -3.85
CA ASN A 101 12.13 -6.51 -4.88
C ASN A 101 11.31 -5.32 -4.35
N TRP A 102 10.97 -5.30 -3.07
CA TRP A 102 10.01 -4.37 -2.47
C TRP A 102 10.26 -2.90 -2.81
N ARG A 103 11.53 -2.46 -2.80
CA ARG A 103 11.86 -1.07 -3.19
C ARG A 103 11.47 -0.75 -4.64
N GLN A 104 11.64 -1.69 -5.56
CA GLN A 104 11.20 -1.54 -6.96
C GLN A 104 9.68 -1.58 -7.07
N GLU A 105 9.00 -2.34 -6.21
CA GLU A 105 7.54 -2.39 -6.13
C GLU A 105 6.98 -1.04 -5.63
N VAL A 106 7.61 -0.43 -4.63
CA VAL A 106 7.29 0.95 -4.18
C VAL A 106 7.47 1.95 -5.31
N GLU A 107 8.61 1.93 -6.01
CA GLU A 107 8.85 2.80 -7.16
C GLU A 107 7.79 2.61 -8.26
N SER A 108 7.43 1.36 -8.53
CA SER A 108 6.38 1.01 -9.49
C SER A 108 5.04 1.58 -9.07
N CYS A 109 4.68 1.49 -7.78
CA CYS A 109 3.45 2.08 -7.25
C CYS A 109 3.43 3.59 -7.45
N ILE A 110 4.46 4.32 -7.02
CA ILE A 110 4.50 5.80 -7.09
C ILE A 110 4.46 6.30 -8.55
N ASN A 111 5.02 5.55 -9.49
CA ASN A 111 5.00 5.91 -10.90
C ASN A 111 3.72 5.45 -11.63
N PHE A 112 2.82 4.73 -10.96
CA PHE A 112 1.62 4.18 -11.59
C PHE A 112 0.41 5.10 -11.41
N ASN A 113 -0.02 5.73 -12.50
CA ASN A 113 -1.10 6.72 -12.50
C ASN A 113 -2.49 6.16 -12.89
N ARG A 114 -2.63 4.84 -13.03
CA ARG A 114 -3.88 4.21 -13.49
C ARG A 114 -4.67 3.51 -12.39
N TYR A 115 -4.31 3.71 -11.12
CA TYR A 115 -5.19 3.30 -10.02
C TYR A 115 -6.53 4.03 -10.10
N PRO A 116 -7.64 3.42 -9.65
CA PRO A 116 -8.93 4.09 -9.61
C PRO A 116 -8.91 5.25 -8.60
N ALA A 117 -9.79 6.21 -8.79
CA ALA A 117 -9.94 7.32 -7.83
C ALA A 117 -10.49 6.85 -6.48
N THR A 118 -11.37 5.85 -6.50
CA THR A 118 -12.02 5.27 -5.31
C THR A 118 -12.12 3.75 -5.40
N VAL A 119 -12.17 3.10 -4.25
CA VAL A 119 -12.36 1.65 -4.14
C VAL A 119 -13.85 1.31 -4.12
N SER A 120 -14.30 0.45 -5.05
CA SER A 120 -15.72 0.07 -5.24
C SER A 120 -16.16 -1.13 -4.42
#